data_AF-A0A1F9KGA7-F1
#
_entry.id   AF-A0A1F9KGA7-F1
#
_cell.length_a   1.000
_cell.length_b   1.000
_cell.length_c   1.000
_cell.angle_alpha   90.00
_cell.angle_beta   90.00
_cell.angle_gamma   90.00
#
_symmetry.space_group_name_H-M   'P 1'
#
loop_
_entity.id
_entity.type
_entity.pdbx_description
1 polymer ?
#
loop_
_entity_poly.entity_id
_entity_poly.type
_entity_poly.pdbx_seq_one_letter_code
_entity_poly.pdbx_strand_id
1 'polypeptide(L)' 'MDFYNALSYFTGLHFIDAGLGGQALLRTAALVHLLDAILCGLIAGQSGRSKKIWTVAGLGLGIWALATIFLLPAKKR' A
#
# COMPACT_ATOMS: atom_id res chain seq x y z
N MET A 1 -20.38 -8.35 -5.84
CA MET A 1 -19.29 -8.13 -4.86
C MET A 1 -19.70 -7.00 -3.93
N ASP A 2 -19.60 -7.21 -2.63
CA ASP A 2 -19.81 -6.16 -1.61
C ASP A 2 -18.62 -5.18 -1.62
N PHE A 3 -18.88 -3.88 -1.41
CA PHE A 3 -17.86 -2.83 -1.37
C PHE A 3 -16.77 -3.12 -0.33
N TYR A 4 -17.17 -3.61 0.84
CA TYR A 4 -16.24 -3.95 1.92
C TYR A 4 -15.34 -5.13 1.56
N ASN A 5 -15.86 -6.11 0.81
CA ASN A 5 -15.04 -7.22 0.31
C ASN A 5 -14.02 -6.72 -0.72
N ALA A 6 -14.44 -5.86 -1.67
CA ALA A 6 -13.50 -5.27 -2.64
C ALA A 6 -12.40 -4.45 -1.94
N LEU A 7 -12.75 -3.65 -0.94
CA LEU A 7 -11.81 -2.85 -0.16
C LEU A 7 -10.85 -3.73 0.67
N SER A 8 -11.37 -4.79 1.27
CA SER A 8 -10.59 -5.77 2.04
C SER A 8 -9.53 -6.46 1.18
N TYR A 9 -9.87 -6.84 -0.05
CA TYR A 9 -8.88 -7.38 -1.00
C TYR A 9 -7.90 -6.32 -1.48
N PHE A 10 -8.38 -5.12 -1.81
CA PHE A 10 -7.56 -4.03 -2.31
C PHE A 10 -6.45 -3.63 -1.32
N THR A 11 -6.80 -3.58 -0.03
CA THR A 11 -5.90 -3.19 1.05
C THR A 11 -5.04 -4.35 1.56
N GLY A 12 -5.31 -5.59 1.11
CA GLY A 12 -4.65 -6.80 1.60
C GLY A 12 -5.12 -7.28 2.99
N LEU A 13 -6.00 -6.53 3.67
CA LEU A 13 -6.49 -6.88 5.00
C LEU A 13 -7.26 -8.20 5.00
N HIS A 14 -7.86 -8.60 3.87
CA HIS A 14 -8.53 -9.88 3.74
C HIS A 14 -7.63 -11.07 4.13
N PHE A 15 -6.34 -10.98 3.81
CA PHE A 15 -5.37 -12.04 4.09
C PHE A 15 -4.92 -12.06 5.57
N ILE A 16 -5.21 -11.00 6.33
CA ILE A 16 -4.89 -10.89 7.75
C ILE A 16 -6.09 -11.31 8.58
N ASP A 17 -7.26 -10.71 8.31
CA ASP A 17 -8.52 -11.02 8.98
C ASP A 17 -9.71 -10.73 8.05
N ALA A 18 -10.39 -11.78 7.63
CA ALA A 18 -11.57 -11.68 6.77
C ALA A 18 -12.85 -11.24 7.53
N GLY A 19 -12.82 -11.21 8.87
CA GLY A 19 -13.96 -10.89 9.74
C GLY A 19 -14.02 -9.43 10.22
N LEU A 20 -13.14 -8.55 9.72
CA LEU A 20 -13.10 -7.14 10.09
C LEU A 20 -14.42 -6.43 9.78
N GLY A 21 -15.10 -5.93 10.82
CA GLY A 21 -16.27 -5.08 10.65
C GLY A 21 -15.95 -3.82 9.83
N GLY A 22 -16.90 -3.32 9.03
CA GLY A 22 -16.64 -2.30 8.00
C GLY A 22 -15.98 -1.00 8.51
N GLN A 23 -16.29 -0.54 9.72
CA GLN A 23 -15.65 0.64 10.30
C GLN A 23 -14.20 0.38 10.73
N ALA A 24 -13.91 -0.80 11.28
CA ALA A 24 -12.56 -1.21 11.62
C ALA A 24 -11.74 -1.40 10.35
N LEU A 25 -12.33 -2.01 9.30
CA LEU A 25 -11.70 -2.17 7.99
C LEU A 25 -11.26 -0.82 7.42
N LEU A 26 -12.12 0.20 7.42
CA LEU A 26 -11.80 1.53 6.89
C LEU A 26 -10.64 2.20 7.65
N ARG A 27 -10.65 2.14 8.99
CA ARG A 27 -9.59 2.73 9.82
C ARG A 27 -8.25 2.03 9.61
N THR A 28 -8.26 0.71 9.60
CA THR A 28 -7.05 -0.09 9.39
C THR A 28 -6.53 0.06 7.97
N ALA A 29 -7.41 0.07 6.95
CA ALA A 29 -7.05 0.33 5.56
C ALA A 29 -6.37 1.69 5.39
N ALA A 30 -6.96 2.76 5.97
CA ALA A 30 -6.38 4.10 5.90
C ALA A 30 -5.00 4.16 6.57
N LEU A 31 -4.83 3.52 7.73
CA LEU A 31 -3.54 3.45 8.41
C LEU A 31 -2.51 2.67 7.59
N VAL A 32 -2.87 1.51 7.03
CA VAL A 32 -1.99 0.69 6.21
C VAL A 32 -1.53 1.46 4.97
N HIS A 33 -2.44 2.09 4.24
CA HIS A 33 -2.10 2.91 3.08
C HIS A 33 -1.17 4.09 3.42
N LEU A 34 -1.35 4.70 4.60
CA LEU A 34 -0.46 5.77 5.07
C LEU A 34 0.96 5.24 5.33
N LEU A 35 1.09 4.07 5.94
CA LEU A 35 2.39 3.43 6.18
C LEU A 35 3.04 3.02 4.85
N ASP A 36 2.27 2.44 3.93
CA ASP A 36 2.74 2.06 2.60
C ASP A 36 3.23 3.27 1.80
N ALA A 37 2.55 4.42 1.90
CA ALA A 37 2.98 5.68 1.29
C ALA A 37 4.36 6.13 1.79
N ILE A 38 4.60 6.05 3.09
CA ILE A 38 5.89 6.41 3.71
C ILE A 38 6.98 5.45 3.24
N LEU A 39 6.73 4.14 3.33
CA LEU A 39 7.68 3.09 2.94
C LEU A 39 8.03 3.17 1.45
N CYS A 40 7.04 3.30 0.57
CA CYS A 40 7.26 3.47 -0.86
C CYS A 40 8.10 4.70 -1.17
N GLY A 41 7.85 5.82 -0.50
CA GLY A 41 8.64 7.04 -0.63
C GLY A 41 10.10 6.86 -0.22
N LEU A 42 10.34 6.18 0.90
CA LEU A 42 11.69 5.90 1.41
C LEU A 42 12.47 4.98 0.46
N ILE A 43 11.87 3.86 0.06
CA ILE A 43 12.49 2.89 -0.86
C ILE A 43 12.76 3.55 -2.22
N ALA A 44 11.83 4.37 -2.72
CA ALA A 44 12.02 5.12 -3.96
C ALA A 44 13.21 6.07 -3.89
N GLY A 45 13.33 6.82 -2.79
CA GLY A 45 14.44 7.74 -2.57
C GLY A 45 15.80 7.05 -2.55
N GLN A 46 15.88 5.86 -1.94
CA GLN A 46 17.11 5.06 -1.88
C GLN A 46 17.44 4.37 -3.20
N SER A 47 16.44 4.03 -4.01
CA SER A 47 16.60 3.31 -5.28
C SER A 47 16.72 4.23 -6.50
N GLY A 48 16.97 5.53 -6.31
CA GLY A 48 17.14 6.49 -7.42
C GLY A 48 15.84 6.81 -8.18
N ARG A 49 14.68 6.54 -7.58
CA ARG A 49 13.35 6.77 -8.16
C ARG A 49 12.71 8.03 -7.59
N SER A 50 11.65 8.52 -8.23
CA SER A 50 10.91 9.68 -7.75
C SER A 50 10.16 9.35 -6.46
N LYS A 51 10.63 9.92 -5.34
CA LYS A 51 9.98 9.79 -4.02
C LYS A 51 8.50 10.17 -4.07
N LYS A 52 8.16 11.30 -4.73
CA LYS A 52 6.79 11.81 -4.78
C LYS A 52 5.83 10.83 -5.46
N ILE A 53 6.22 10.28 -6.60
CA ILE A 53 5.36 9.35 -7.37
C ILE A 53 5.09 8.10 -6.55
N TRP A 54 6.12 7.53 -5.92
CA TRP A 54 5.97 6.30 -5.14
C TRP A 54 5.25 6.51 -3.82
N THR A 55 5.38 7.67 -3.17
CA THR A 55 4.56 8.01 -2.00
C THR A 55 3.08 8.09 -2.35
N VAL A 56 2.73 8.77 -3.46
CA VAL A 56 1.32 8.84 -3.91
C VAL A 56 0.81 7.47 -4.32
N ALA A 57 1.64 6.66 -4.98
CA ALA A 57 1.29 5.29 -5.35
C ALA A 57 1.03 4.41 -4.11
N GLY A 58 1.85 4.51 -3.06
CA GLY A 58 1.61 3.81 -1.80
C GLY A 58 0.34 4.27 -1.09
N LEU A 59 0.01 5.56 -1.14
CA LEU A 59 -1.24 6.06 -0.55
C LEU A 59 -2.48 5.55 -1.30
N GLY A 60 -2.40 5.49 -2.63
CA GLY A 60 -3.52 5.06 -3.47
C GLY A 60 -3.68 3.54 -3.52
N LEU A 61 -2.60 2.82 -3.82
CA LEU A 61 -2.58 1.38 -4.09
C LEU A 61 -2.10 0.53 -2.92
N GLY A 62 -1.64 1.16 -1.82
CA GLY A 62 -1.24 0.48 -0.59
C GLY A 62 -0.17 -0.58 -0.82
N ILE A 63 -0.45 -1.77 -0.30
CA ILE A 63 0.44 -2.92 -0.30
C ILE A 63 0.89 -3.33 -1.72
N TRP A 64 0.09 -3.09 -2.75
CA TRP A 64 0.44 -3.43 -4.13
C TRP A 64 1.53 -2.52 -4.71
N ALA A 65 1.49 -1.22 -4.39
CA ALA A 65 2.58 -0.32 -4.75
C ALA A 65 3.86 -0.68 -3.99
N LEU A 66 3.72 -1.05 -2.71
CA LEU A 66 4.86 -1.47 -1.90
C LEU A 66 5.48 -2.77 -2.44
N ALA A 67 4.68 -3.78 -2.75
CA ALA A 67 5.16 -5.02 -3.37
C ALA A 67 5.86 -4.74 -4.71
N THR A 68 5.28 -3.87 -5.54
CA THR A 68 5.87 -3.50 -6.82
C THR A 68 7.24 -2.85 -6.65
N ILE A 69 7.39 -1.88 -5.73
CA ILE A 69 8.68 -1.22 -5.56
C ILE A 69 9.76 -2.14 -4.99
N PHE A 70 9.38 -3.11 -4.16
CA PHE A 70 10.28 -4.14 -3.64
C PHE A 70 10.78 -5.10 -4.72
N LEU A 71 9.90 -5.50 -5.64
CA LEU A 71 10.25 -6.41 -6.74
C LEU A 71 11.02 -5.72 -7.85
N LEU A 72 10.93 -4.39 -7.96
CA LEU A 72 11.66 -3.65 -8.97
C LEU A 72 13.16 -3.56 -8.61
N PRO A 73 14.07 -4.02 -9.48
CA PRO A 73 15.51 -3.99 -9.21
C PRO A 73 15.97 -2.56 -8.95
N ALA A 74 16.80 -2.33 -7.94
CA ALA A 74 17.27 -0.98 -7.62
C ALA A 74 17.83 -0.30 -8.89
N LYS A 75 17.31 0.88 -9.22
CA LYS A 75 17.83 1.63 -10.35
C LYS A 75 19.19 2.16 -9.91
N LYS A 76 20.26 1.52 -10.39
CA LYS A 76 21.63 2.03 -10.19
C LYS A 76 21.65 3.47 -10.71
N ARG A 77 22.07 4.37 -9.83
CA ARG A 77 22.26 5.78 -10.14
C ARG A 77 23.42 5.94 -11.10
#